data_AF-A0A182SCK7-F1
#
_entry.id   AF-A0A182SCK7-F1
#
_cell.length_a   1.000
_cell.length_b   1.000
_cell.length_c   1.000
_cell.angle_alpha   90.00
_cell.angle_beta   90.00
_cell.angle_gamma   90.00
#
_symmetry.space_group_name_H-M   'P 1'
#
loop_
_entity.id
_entity.type
_entity.pdbx_description
1 polymer ?
#
loop_
_entity_poly.entity_id
_entity_poly.type
_entity_poly.pdbx_seq_one_letter_code
_entity_poly.pdbx_strand_id
1 'polypeptide(L)'
;MKRNLPEVIRRCAQFLEFGRELTDDEVQRMCDHLQFERMQRNPAVNMEPLMKDSQLIPNNAGGKFIRKGEIGDWKNHMDAALSARFDAWIEEHFQGTGLEFDFE
;
A
#
# COMPACT_ATOMS: atom_id res chain seq x y z
N MET A 1 -3.36 -2.87 6.36
CA MET A 1 -3.78 -1.52 5.93
C MET A 1 -5.16 -1.49 5.28
N LYS A 2 -5.46 -2.32 4.27
CA LYS A 2 -6.81 -2.33 3.63
C LYS A 2 -7.88 -3.12 4.39
N ARG A 3 -7.51 -4.22 5.05
CA ARG A 3 -8.45 -5.07 5.82
C ARG A 3 -8.95 -4.37 7.10
N ASN A 4 -8.02 -3.86 7.91
CA ASN A 4 -8.33 -3.15 9.15
C ASN A 4 -7.28 -2.05 9.41
N LEU A 5 -7.52 -0.83 8.92
CA LEU A 5 -6.62 0.30 9.15
C LEU A 5 -6.57 0.76 10.62
N PRO A 6 -7.71 0.88 11.34
CA PRO A 6 -7.70 1.26 12.76
C PRO A 6 -6.79 0.40 13.64
N GLU A 7 -6.84 -0.92 13.46
CA GLU A 7 -6.00 -1.85 14.22
C GLU A 7 -4.51 -1.67 13.90
N VAL A 8 -4.17 -1.51 12.62
CA VAL A 8 -2.78 -1.28 12.20
C VAL A 8 -2.25 0.02 12.80
N ILE A 9 -3.05 1.09 12.84
CA ILE A 9 -2.66 2.36 13.48
C ILE A 9 -2.34 2.15 14.96
N ARG A 10 -3.19 1.44 15.71
CA ARG A 10 -2.94 1.14 17.13
C ARG A 10 -1.69 0.28 17.31
N ARG A 11 -1.50 -0.75 16.48
CA ARG A 11 -0.30 -1.60 16.50
C ARG A 11 0.98 -0.80 16.22
N CYS A 12 0.94 0.13 15.26
CA CYS A 12 2.08 1.02 15.00
C CYS A 12 2.37 1.93 16.21
N ALA A 13 1.34 2.51 16.83
CA ALA A 13 1.52 3.34 18.02
C ALA A 13 2.13 2.55 19.18
N GLN A 14 1.68 1.31 19.40
CA GLN A 14 2.24 0.41 20.40
C GLN A 14 3.70 0.06 20.10
N PHE A 15 4.01 -0.28 18.84
CA PHE A 15 5.38 -0.59 18.41
C PHE A 15 6.35 0.58 18.62
N LEU A 16 5.87 1.80 18.40
CA LEU A 16 6.65 3.02 18.60
C LEU A 16 6.70 3.49 20.07
N GLU A 17 6.14 2.71 21.01
CA GLU A 17 6.02 3.07 22.43
C GLU A 17 5.39 4.46 22.62
N PHE A 18 4.37 4.78 21.82
CA PHE A 18 3.56 5.98 22.00
C PHE A 18 2.96 5.89 23.41
N GLY A 19 3.47 6.68 24.35
CA GLY A 19 3.37 6.45 25.81
C GLY A 19 1.98 6.42 26.45
N ARG A 20 0.92 6.29 25.65
CA ARG A 20 -0.46 5.97 26.02
C ARG A 20 -1.16 5.32 24.83
N GLU A 21 -2.29 4.68 25.09
CA GLU A 21 -3.16 4.24 24.00
C GLU A 21 -3.76 5.43 23.23
N LEU A 22 -3.94 5.24 21.93
CA LEU A 22 -4.65 6.18 21.07
C LEU A 22 -6.15 6.11 21.36
N THR A 23 -6.80 7.27 21.46
CA THR A 23 -8.26 7.32 21.56
C THR A 23 -8.90 6.94 20.23
N ASP A 24 -10.18 6.51 20.27
CA ASP A 24 -10.92 6.18 19.05
C ASP A 24 -11.01 7.37 18.09
N ASP A 25 -11.15 8.60 18.61
CA ASP A 25 -11.17 9.82 17.80
C ASP A 25 -9.80 10.11 17.15
N GLU A 26 -8.69 9.80 17.81
CA GLU A 26 -7.35 9.91 17.23
C GLU A 26 -7.16 8.91 16.10
N VAL A 27 -7.54 7.65 16.34
CA VAL A 27 -7.48 6.60 15.32
C VAL A 27 -8.38 6.95 14.13
N GLN A 28 -9.59 7.45 14.37
CA GLN A 28 -10.52 7.81 13.31
C GLN A 28 -10.01 9.00 12.48
N ARG A 29 -9.43 10.02 13.12
CA ARG A 29 -8.78 11.14 12.41
C ARG A 29 -7.62 10.65 11.54
N MET A 30 -6.82 9.71 12.03
CA MET A 30 -5.74 9.10 11.26
C MET A 30 -6.29 8.27 10.09
N CYS A 31 -7.35 7.49 10.30
CA CYS A 31 -8.01 6.75 9.22
C CYS A 31 -8.55 7.67 8.14
N ASP A 32 -9.20 8.78 8.50
CA ASP A 32 -9.68 9.78 7.55
C ASP A 32 -8.50 10.39 6.77
N HIS A 33 -7.45 10.83 7.46
CA HIS A 33 -6.27 11.41 6.82
C HIS A 33 -5.61 10.45 5.81
N LEU A 34 -5.50 9.18 6.17
CA LEU A 34 -4.83 8.13 5.37
C LEU A 34 -5.71 7.53 4.26
N GLN A 35 -6.92 8.05 4.05
CA GLN A 35 -7.76 7.64 2.92
C GLN A 35 -7.00 7.82 1.59
N PHE A 36 -7.17 6.84 0.70
CA PHE A 36 -6.44 6.78 -0.57
C PHE A 36 -6.55 8.08 -1.38
N GLU A 37 -7.77 8.61 -1.54
CA GLU A 37 -7.97 9.85 -2.30
C GLU A 37 -7.27 11.06 -1.68
N ARG A 38 -7.25 11.14 -0.35
CA ARG A 38 -6.60 12.24 0.36
C ARG A 38 -5.09 12.16 0.20
N MET A 39 -4.53 10.97 0.37
CA MET A 39 -3.11 10.73 0.17
C MET A 39 -2.71 10.97 -1.29
N GLN A 40 -3.51 10.54 -2.26
CA GLN A 40 -3.27 10.77 -3.69
C GLN A 40 -3.22 12.27 -4.04
N ARG A 41 -4.06 13.10 -3.41
CA ARG A 41 -4.09 14.55 -3.62
C ARG A 41 -3.13 15.33 -2.73
N ASN A 42 -2.47 14.69 -1.75
CA ASN A 42 -1.62 15.37 -0.80
C ASN A 42 -0.21 15.64 -1.40
N PRO A 43 0.16 16.90 -1.69
CA PRO A 43 1.43 17.23 -2.34
C PRO A 43 2.66 16.88 -1.49
N ALA A 44 2.49 16.72 -0.17
CA ALA A 44 3.59 16.33 0.72
C ALA A 44 4.05 14.87 0.51
N VAL A 45 3.21 14.02 -0.10
CA VAL A 45 3.47 12.57 -0.23
C VAL A 45 3.21 12.02 -1.63
N ASN A 46 2.46 12.72 -2.48
CA ASN A 46 2.08 12.22 -3.81
C ASN A 46 3.17 12.32 -4.87
N MET A 47 4.33 12.90 -4.52
CA MET A 47 5.54 13.06 -5.36
C MET A 47 5.33 13.87 -6.66
N GLU A 48 4.14 14.43 -6.90
CA GLU A 48 3.88 15.22 -8.11
C GLU A 48 4.83 16.40 -8.30
N PRO A 49 5.26 17.15 -7.25
CA PRO A 49 6.23 18.22 -7.43
C PRO A 49 7.58 17.72 -7.96
N LEU A 50 8.08 16.60 -7.45
CA LEU A 50 9.36 16.01 -7.87
C LEU A 50 9.28 15.39 -9.27
N MET A 51 8.13 14.83 -9.63
CA MET A 51 7.92 14.21 -10.94
C MET A 51 7.86 15.25 -12.06
N LYS A 52 7.29 16.45 -11.80
CA LYS A 52 7.19 17.53 -12.79
C LYS A 52 8.53 18.12 -13.22
N ASP A 53 9.50 18.09 -12.31
CA ASP A 53 10.84 18.66 -12.53
C ASP A 53 11.87 17.58 -12.93
N SER A 54 11.43 16.31 -13.03
CA SER A 54 12.31 15.18 -13.33
C SER A 54 12.60 15.07 -14.83
N GLN A 55 13.87 15.09 -15.20
CA GLN A 55 14.31 14.78 -16.57
C GLN A 55 14.19 13.28 -16.90
N LEU A 56 13.99 12.41 -15.88
CA LEU A 56 13.87 10.97 -16.02
C LEU A 56 12.42 10.50 -16.21
N ILE A 57 11.45 11.31 -15.82
CA ILE A 57 10.02 10.99 -15.91
C ILE A 57 9.41 11.99 -16.88
N PRO A 58 9.15 11.58 -18.14
CA PRO A 58 8.50 12.47 -19.10
C PRO A 58 7.19 13.00 -18.50
N ASN A 59 6.99 14.32 -18.54
CA ASN A 59 5.78 14.97 -18.00
C ASN A 59 4.46 14.40 -18.57
N ASN A 60 4.53 13.69 -19.71
CA ASN A 60 3.40 13.07 -20.40
C ASN A 60 3.23 11.56 -20.10
N ALA A 61 4.02 10.98 -19.19
CA ALA A 61 3.96 9.54 -18.88
C ALA A 61 2.64 9.11 -18.20
N GLY A 62 1.79 10.06 -17.77
CA GLY A 62 0.45 9.80 -17.26
C GLY A 62 0.37 9.01 -15.94
N GLY A 63 1.51 8.57 -15.40
CA GLY A 63 1.59 7.80 -14.17
C GLY A 63 1.50 8.68 -12.94
N LYS A 64 0.60 8.33 -12.01
CA LYS A 64 0.60 8.87 -10.64
C LYS A 64 1.44 7.96 -9.73
N PHE A 65 2.21 8.54 -8.82
CA PHE A 65 2.95 7.78 -7.80
C PHE A 65 1.99 6.96 -6.92
N ILE A 66 0.96 7.62 -6.38
CA ILE A 66 -0.16 6.95 -5.71
C ILE A 66 -1.19 6.58 -6.78
N ARG A 67 -1.10 5.35 -7.30
CA ARG A 67 -1.78 4.93 -8.55
C ARG A 67 -3.25 4.50 -8.37
N LYS A 68 -3.50 3.30 -7.81
CA LYS A 68 -4.86 2.71 -7.64
C LYS A 68 -5.21 2.34 -6.21
N GLY A 69 -4.22 1.88 -5.43
CA GLY A 69 -4.43 1.49 -4.04
C GLY A 69 -5.49 0.41 -3.88
N GLU A 70 -5.51 -0.60 -4.73
CA GLU A 70 -6.42 -1.74 -4.67
C GLU A 70 -5.64 -3.03 -4.53
N ILE A 71 -6.24 -4.03 -3.88
CA ILE A 71 -5.70 -5.40 -3.88
C ILE A 71 -6.24 -6.07 -5.16
N GLY A 72 -5.51 -7.05 -5.71
CA GLY A 72 -6.03 -7.88 -6.80
C GLY A 72 -5.85 -7.33 -8.21
N ASP A 73 -5.34 -6.10 -8.40
CA ASP A 73 -5.15 -5.49 -9.74
C ASP A 73 -4.29 -6.35 -10.66
N TRP A 74 -3.45 -7.25 -10.12
CA TRP A 74 -2.64 -8.19 -10.90
C TRP A 74 -3.49 -9.04 -11.88
N LYS A 75 -4.75 -9.33 -11.54
CA LYS A 75 -5.71 -10.05 -12.39
C LYS A 75 -6.02 -9.32 -13.70
N ASN A 76 -5.82 -8.00 -13.75
CA ASN A 76 -5.98 -7.20 -14.96
C ASN A 76 -4.75 -7.21 -15.87
N HIS A 77 -3.61 -7.74 -15.40
CA HIS A 77 -2.32 -7.69 -16.12
C HIS A 77 -1.74 -9.08 -16.41
N MET A 78 -2.16 -10.11 -15.66
CA MET A 78 -1.65 -11.47 -15.82
C MET A 78 -2.72 -12.38 -16.42
N ASP A 79 -2.34 -13.13 -17.45
CA ASP A 79 -3.13 -14.26 -17.91
C ASP A 79 -2.97 -15.48 -16.98
N ALA A 80 -3.78 -16.51 -17.21
CA ALA A 80 -3.79 -17.71 -16.37
C ALA A 80 -2.44 -18.45 -16.35
N ALA A 81 -1.72 -18.44 -17.49
CA ALA A 81 -0.43 -19.11 -17.58
C ALA A 81 0.64 -18.37 -16.78
N LEU A 82 0.64 -17.04 -16.83
CA LEU A 82 1.55 -16.21 -16.07
C LEU A 82 1.24 -16.28 -14.57
N SER A 83 -0.03 -16.23 -14.18
CA SER A 83 -0.47 -16.40 -12.79
C SER A 83 0.05 -17.72 -12.20
N ALA A 84 -0.21 -18.85 -12.89
CA ALA A 84 0.21 -20.17 -12.40
C ALA A 84 1.73 -20.29 -12.28
N ARG A 85 2.50 -19.63 -13.16
CA ARG A 85 3.96 -19.57 -13.05
C ARG A 85 4.41 -18.80 -11.81
N PHE A 86 3.75 -17.69 -11.47
CA PHE A 86 4.04 -16.96 -10.25
C PHE A 86 3.66 -17.75 -9.00
N ASP A 87 2.51 -18.43 -9.00
CA ASP A 87 2.08 -19.27 -7.88
C ASP A 87 3.10 -20.37 -7.57
N ALA A 88 3.56 -21.09 -8.60
CA ALA A 88 4.60 -22.11 -8.45
C ALA A 88 5.93 -21.53 -7.94
N TRP A 89 6.33 -20.36 -8.45
CA TRP A 89 7.55 -19.68 -8.00
C TRP A 89 7.46 -19.25 -6.53
N ILE A 90 6.31 -18.72 -6.10
CA ILE A 90 6.08 -18.32 -4.71
C ILE A 90 6.18 -19.54 -3.78
N GLU A 91 5.53 -20.65 -4.12
CA GLU A 91 5.55 -21.88 -3.31
C GLU A 91 6.99 -22.39 -3.14
N GLU A 92 7.75 -22.51 -4.24
CA GLU A 92 9.13 -22.99 -4.22
C GLU A 92 10.03 -22.14 -3.29
N HIS A 93 9.82 -20.83 -3.26
CA HIS A 93 10.69 -19.92 -2.52
C HIS A 93 10.23 -19.69 -1.07
N PHE A 94 8.95 -19.90 -0.77
CA PHE A 94 8.41 -19.66 0.58
C PHE A 94 8.36 -20.94 1.41
N GLN A 95 8.40 -22.12 0.78
CA GLN A 95 8.39 -23.40 1.49
C GLN A 95 9.50 -23.46 2.55
N GLY A 96 9.12 -23.74 3.80
CA GLY A 96 10.06 -23.88 4.92
C GLY A 96 10.54 -22.57 5.54
N THR A 97 10.15 -21.40 5.00
CA THR A 97 10.53 -20.09 5.57
C THR A 97 9.62 -19.64 6.72
N GLY A 98 8.41 -20.20 6.80
CA GLY A 98 7.34 -19.72 7.70
C GLY A 98 6.70 -18.40 7.24
N LEU A 99 7.01 -17.92 6.04
CA LEU A 99 6.35 -16.76 5.45
C LEU A 99 4.99 -17.16 4.88
N GLU A 100 3.94 -16.54 5.40
CA GLU A 100 2.57 -16.70 4.94
C GLU A 100 2.00 -15.34 4.53
N PHE A 101 1.24 -15.33 3.45
CA PHE A 101 0.61 -14.12 2.93
C PHE A 101 -0.89 -14.29 2.86
N ASP A 102 -1.60 -13.24 3.27
CA ASP A 102 -3.02 -13.09 3.00
C ASP A 102 -3.21 -12.77 1.51
N PHE A 103 -3.55 -13.78 0.72
CA PHE A 103 -4.11 -13.57 -0.61
C PHE A 103 -5.58 -13.15 -0.50
N GLU A 104 -6.11 -12.52 -1.54
CA GLU A 104 -7.53 -12.10 -1.60
C GLU A 104 -8.51 -13.26 -1.53
#